data_AF-A0A3M6T703-F1
#
_entry.id   AF-A0A3M6T703-F1
#
_cell.length_a   1.000
_cell.length_b   1.000
_cell.length_c   1.000
_cell.angle_alpha   90.00
_cell.angle_beta   90.00
_cell.angle_gamma   90.00
#
_symmetry.space_group_name_H-M   'P 1'
#
loop_
_entity.id
_entity.type
_entity.pdbx_description
1 polymer ?
#
loop_
_entity_poly.entity_id
_entity_poly.type
_entity_poly.pdbx_seq_one_letter_code
_entity_poly.pdbx_strand_id
1 'polypeptide(L)'
;MSGAKCPEPDAATAMAVGSDSTAVASDVTYNIGPQDFILKLPGINFKNYRSVMRNVESVQELFTLPQERLANILGNANSAKQLWEFIHTDNKGRVQPQTSSKVRR
;
A
#
# COMPACT_ATOMS: atom_id res chain seq x y z
N MET A 1 -8.47 -6.16 53.27
CA MET A 1 -8.64 -6.37 51.82
C MET A 1 -10.08 -6.06 51.48
N SER A 2 -10.36 -4.92 50.83
CA SER A 2 -11.72 -4.55 50.42
C SER A 2 -11.73 -4.40 48.89
N GLY A 3 -12.38 -5.34 48.20
CA GLY A 3 -12.47 -5.40 46.75
C GLY A 3 -13.52 -4.41 46.24
N ALA A 4 -13.09 -3.45 45.43
CA ALA A 4 -13.98 -2.57 44.68
C ALA A 4 -14.71 -3.38 43.60
N LYS A 5 -16.04 -3.43 43.70
CA LYS A 5 -16.94 -4.06 42.73
C LYS A 5 -17.20 -3.04 41.62
N CYS A 6 -16.48 -3.13 40.50
CA CYS A 6 -16.77 -2.31 39.32
C CYS A 6 -18.06 -2.82 38.66
N PRO A 7 -19.11 -1.99 38.49
CA PRO A 7 -20.30 -2.42 37.76
C PRO A 7 -19.90 -2.75 36.31
N GLU A 8 -20.26 -3.94 35.83
CA GLU A 8 -20.10 -4.31 34.43
C GLU A 8 -20.91 -3.34 33.54
N PRO A 9 -20.39 -2.95 32.36
CA PRO A 9 -21.13 -2.12 31.43
C PRO A 9 -22.38 -2.86 30.93
N ASP A 10 -23.55 -2.27 31.15
CA ASP A 10 -24.84 -2.81 30.72
C ASP A 10 -24.90 -2.93 29.18
N ALA A 11 -25.40 -4.08 28.71
CA ALA A 11 -25.45 -4.49 27.30
C ALA A 11 -26.19 -3.48 26.41
N ALA A 12 -27.13 -2.71 26.97
CA ALA A 12 -27.84 -1.65 26.27
C ALA A 12 -26.91 -0.49 25.84
N THR A 13 -25.87 -0.18 26.63
CA THR A 13 -24.90 0.88 26.32
C THR A 13 -23.98 0.48 25.17
N ALA A 14 -23.62 -0.81 25.09
CA ALA A 14 -22.76 -1.32 24.02
C ALA A 14 -23.42 -1.24 22.63
N MET A 15 -24.74 -1.44 22.54
CA MET A 15 -25.46 -1.40 21.26
C MET A 15 -25.54 0.01 20.65
N ALA A 16 -25.46 1.08 21.47
CA ALA A 16 -25.60 2.46 21.00
C ALA A 16 -24.34 3.01 20.31
N VAL A 17 -23.16 2.40 20.52
CA VAL A 17 -21.88 2.87 19.96
C VAL A 17 -21.62 2.31 18.55
N GLY A 18 -22.41 1.35 18.08
CA GLY A 18 -22.21 0.69 16.78
C GLY A 18 -22.73 1.44 15.55
N SER A 19 -23.36 2.61 15.71
CA SER A 19 -24.05 3.31 14.63
C SER A 19 -23.47 4.70 14.31
N ASP A 20 -22.15 4.84 14.35
CA ASP A 20 -21.50 5.95 13.65
C ASP A 20 -21.19 5.51 12.21
N SER A 21 -22.16 5.71 11.31
CA SER A 21 -22.07 5.41 9.87
C SER A 21 -21.13 6.38 9.12
N THR A 22 -20.28 7.10 9.85
CA THR A 22 -19.27 8.01 9.29
C THR A 22 -17.88 7.37 9.25
N ALA A 23 -17.80 6.03 9.32
CA ALA A 23 -16.65 5.32 8.80
C ALA A 23 -16.62 5.51 7.27
N VAL A 24 -16.05 6.65 6.85
CA VAL A 24 -15.30 6.76 5.60
C VAL A 24 -14.66 5.40 5.37
N ALA A 25 -14.91 4.78 4.22
CA ALA A 25 -14.30 3.52 3.82
C ALA A 25 -12.76 3.66 3.83
N SER A 26 -12.16 3.66 5.01
CA SER A 26 -10.78 4.07 5.24
C SER A 26 -9.83 2.90 5.13
N ASP A 27 -10.36 1.67 5.12
CA ASP A 27 -9.60 0.43 4.98
C ASP A 27 -10.31 -0.54 4.03
N VAL A 28 -10.58 -0.09 2.79
CA VAL A 28 -10.91 -1.04 1.71
C VAL A 28 -9.76 -2.04 1.65
N THR A 29 -10.09 -3.27 2.02
CA THR A 29 -9.18 -4.34 2.38
C THR A 29 -8.47 -4.84 1.12
N TYR A 30 -7.42 -4.14 0.71
CA TYR A 30 -6.61 -4.57 -0.43
C TYR A 30 -6.03 -5.94 -0.12
N ASN A 31 -6.07 -6.82 -1.12
CA ASN A 31 -5.39 -8.09 -1.00
C ASN A 31 -3.88 -7.82 -0.80
N ILE A 32 -3.30 -8.46 0.21
CA ILE A 32 -1.88 -8.32 0.58
C ILE A 32 -0.98 -8.68 -0.60
N GLY A 33 -1.37 -9.64 -1.44
CA GLY A 33 -0.58 -10.07 -2.60
C GLY A 33 -0.30 -8.94 -3.61
N PRO A 34 -1.34 -8.35 -4.24
CA PRO A 34 -1.20 -7.18 -5.09
C PRO A 34 -0.51 -5.99 -4.41
N GLN A 35 -0.76 -5.80 -3.11
CA GLN A 35 -0.13 -4.73 -2.34
C GLN A 35 1.38 -4.90 -2.22
N ASP A 36 1.84 -6.09 -1.83
CA ASP A 36 3.27 -6.39 -1.73
C ASP A 36 3.92 -6.30 -3.11
N PHE A 37 3.26 -6.82 -4.15
CA PHE A 37 3.75 -6.70 -5.53
C PHE A 37 4.00 -5.24 -5.93
N ILE A 38 3.03 -4.36 -5.70
CA ILE A 38 3.15 -2.91 -5.98
C ILE A 38 4.31 -2.30 -5.20
N LEU A 39 4.49 -2.66 -3.92
CA LEU A 39 5.60 -2.16 -3.09
C LEU A 39 6.98 -2.66 -3.54
N LYS A 40 7.08 -3.73 -4.34
CA LYS A 40 8.34 -4.19 -4.94
C LYS A 40 8.72 -3.46 -6.21
N LEU A 41 7.83 -2.65 -6.79
CA LEU A 41 8.11 -1.94 -8.03
C LEU A 41 9.06 -0.75 -7.78
N PRO A 42 10.01 -0.51 -8.69
CA PRO A 42 10.93 0.62 -8.56
C PRO A 42 10.17 1.95 -8.60
N GLY A 43 10.54 2.87 -7.72
CA GLY A 43 9.84 4.15 -7.57
C GLY A 43 8.59 4.12 -6.67
N ILE A 44 8.09 2.94 -6.30
CA ILE A 44 6.97 2.81 -5.36
C ILE A 44 7.48 2.60 -3.92
N ASN A 45 6.79 3.20 -2.95
CA ASN A 45 7.12 3.13 -1.53
C ASN A 45 5.88 3.31 -0.64
N PHE A 46 6.05 3.16 0.68
CA PHE A 46 4.97 3.30 1.66
C PHE A 46 4.27 4.67 1.70
N LYS A 47 4.87 5.72 1.13
CA LYS A 47 4.28 7.06 1.05
C LYS A 47 3.35 7.20 -0.16
N ASN A 48 3.65 6.55 -1.29
CA ASN A 48 2.92 6.75 -2.54
C ASN A 48 2.07 5.54 -2.97
N TYR A 49 2.27 4.33 -2.43
CA TYR A 49 1.51 3.14 -2.87
C TYR A 49 -0.01 3.29 -2.68
N ARG A 50 -0.46 3.96 -1.62
CA ARG A 50 -1.90 4.24 -1.41
C ARG A 50 -2.46 5.16 -2.48
N SER A 51 -1.67 6.12 -2.95
CA SER A 51 -2.06 6.98 -4.07
C SER A 51 -2.22 6.14 -5.33
N VAL A 52 -1.27 5.24 -5.61
CA VAL A 52 -1.37 4.30 -6.73
C VAL A 52 -2.65 3.49 -6.65
N MET A 53 -2.88 2.78 -5.55
CA MET A 53 -4.06 1.93 -5.35
C MET A 53 -5.41 2.66 -5.47
N ARG A 54 -5.44 3.96 -5.21
CA ARG A 54 -6.65 4.78 -5.34
C ARG A 54 -6.87 5.32 -6.76
N ASN A 55 -5.84 5.35 -7.59
CA ASN A 55 -5.87 5.96 -8.92
C ASN A 55 -5.85 4.93 -10.06
N VAL A 56 -5.70 3.62 -9.76
CA VAL A 56 -5.79 2.55 -10.75
C VAL A 56 -6.75 1.46 -10.27
N GLU A 57 -7.51 0.89 -11.19
CA GLU A 57 -8.41 -0.23 -10.94
C GLU A 57 -7.65 -1.57 -10.92
N SER A 58 -6.52 -1.65 -11.63
CA SER A 58 -5.73 -2.87 -11.72
C SER A 58 -4.23 -2.63 -11.93
N VAL A 59 -3.42 -3.67 -11.66
CA VAL A 59 -1.98 -3.67 -11.96
C VAL A 59 -1.71 -3.55 -13.46
N GLN A 60 -2.59 -4.11 -14.30
CA GLN A 60 -2.47 -3.97 -15.75
C GLN A 60 -2.61 -2.50 -16.17
N GLU A 61 -3.62 -1.81 -15.64
CA GLU A 61 -3.82 -0.39 -15.92
C GLU A 61 -2.57 0.42 -15.56
N LEU A 62 -1.99 0.18 -14.37
CA LEU A 62 -0.75 0.83 -13.92
C LEU A 62 0.37 0.74 -14.97
N PHE A 63 0.50 -0.39 -15.66
CA PHE A 63 1.56 -0.61 -16.64
C PHE A 63 1.28 0.00 -18.01
N THR A 64 0.03 0.38 -18.28
CA THR A 64 -0.36 1.08 -19.52
C THR A 64 -0.29 2.61 -19.41
N LEU A 65 -0.10 3.15 -18.20
CA LEU A 65 -0.09 4.59 -17.96
C LEU A 65 1.17 5.26 -18.55
N PRO A 66 1.04 6.45 -19.17
CA PRO A 66 2.18 7.24 -19.60
C PRO A 66 2.95 7.80 -18.39
N GLN A 67 4.25 8.07 -18.57
CA GLN A 67 5.14 8.55 -17.51
C GLN A 67 4.60 9.80 -16.79
N GLU A 68 3.97 10.73 -17.51
CA GLU A 68 3.37 11.94 -16.93
C GLU A 68 2.23 11.62 -15.96
N ARG A 69 1.40 10.61 -16.28
CA ARG A 69 0.34 10.16 -15.36
C ARG A 69 0.92 9.48 -14.14
N LEU A 70 1.98 8.68 -14.31
CA LEU A 70 2.71 8.10 -13.18
C LEU A 70 3.32 9.19 -12.27
N ALA A 71 3.84 10.28 -12.83
CA ALA A 71 4.38 11.40 -12.04
C ALA A 71 3.31 12.08 -11.19
N ASN A 72 2.11 12.26 -11.76
CA ASN A 72 0.96 12.82 -11.05
C ASN A 72 0.49 11.88 -9.91
N ILE A 73 0.38 10.58 -10.17
CA ILE A 73 -0.07 9.60 -9.16
C ILE A 73 0.95 9.43 -8.04
N LEU A 74 2.25 9.33 -8.39
CA LEU A 74 3.32 9.11 -7.43
C LEU A 74 3.76 10.40 -6.70
N GLY A 75 3.38 11.57 -7.22
CA GLY A 75 3.79 12.87 -6.70
C GLY A 75 5.28 13.16 -6.82
N ASN A 76 6.00 12.39 -7.64
CA ASN A 76 7.45 12.48 -7.80
C ASN A 76 7.88 12.03 -9.21
N ALA A 77 8.47 12.95 -9.96
CA ALA A 77 8.92 12.70 -11.33
C ALA A 77 10.05 11.66 -11.42
N ASN A 78 10.96 11.61 -10.44
CA ASN A 78 12.05 10.63 -10.42
C ASN A 78 11.50 9.22 -10.16
N SER A 79 10.58 9.08 -9.20
CA SER A 79 9.90 7.81 -8.93
C SER A 79 9.12 7.31 -10.15
N ALA A 80 8.40 8.20 -10.83
CA ALA A 80 7.66 7.87 -12.04
C ALA A 80 8.57 7.45 -13.19
N LYS A 81 9.70 8.12 -13.37
CA LYS A 81 10.70 7.75 -14.37
C LYS A 81 11.24 6.34 -14.11
N GLN A 82 11.62 6.03 -12.86
CA GLN A 82 12.13 4.69 -12.50
C GLN A 82 11.10 3.58 -12.80
N LEU A 83 9.83 3.82 -12.45
CA LEU A 83 8.76 2.86 -12.71
C LEU A 83 8.52 2.70 -14.23
N TRP A 84 8.39 3.82 -14.95
CA TRP A 84 8.09 3.82 -16.37
C TRP A 84 9.19 3.15 -17.19
N GLU A 85 10.45 3.46 -16.90
CA GLU A 85 11.61 2.81 -17.51
C GLU A 85 11.60 1.30 -17.20
N PHE A 86 11.31 0.89 -15.98
CA PHE A 86 11.22 -0.54 -15.65
C PHE A 86 10.15 -1.28 -16.46
N ILE A 87 9.00 -0.65 -16.71
CA ILE A 87 7.89 -1.24 -17.47
C ILE A 87 8.20 -1.30 -18.98
N HIS A 88 8.84 -0.28 -19.53
CA HIS A 88 9.01 -0.09 -20.98
C HIS A 88 10.41 -0.43 -21.50
N THR A 89 11.38 -0.71 -20.64
CA THR A 89 12.72 -1.11 -21.07
C THR A 89 12.73 -2.60 -21.38
N ASP A 90 13.08 -2.94 -22.63
CA ASP A 90 13.35 -4.31 -23.04
C ASP A 90 14.42 -4.93 -22.13
N ASN A 91 14.09 -6.03 -21.46
CA ASN A 91 14.99 -6.72 -20.53
C ASN A 91 16.05 -7.53 -21.29
N LYS A 92 16.87 -6.86 -22.10
CA LYS A 92 18.10 -7.43 -22.65
C LYS A 92 19.21 -7.32 -21.61
N GLY A 93 19.15 -8.19 -20.60
CA GLY A 93 20.32 -8.57 -19.80
C GLY A 93 20.59 -7.81 -18.51
N ARG A 94 19.61 -7.67 -17.60
CA ARG A 94 19.89 -7.30 -16.20
C ARG A 94 19.78 -8.50 -15.26
N VAL A 95 20.84 -9.28 -15.16
CA VAL A 95 21.06 -10.14 -13.98
C VAL A 95 21.58 -9.23 -12.87
N GLN A 96 20.70 -8.81 -11.95
CA GLN A 96 21.16 -8.08 -10.75
C GLN A 96 21.79 -9.09 -9.77
N PRO A 97 23.01 -8.84 -9.27
CA PRO A 97 23.59 -9.66 -8.22
C PRO A 97 22.80 -9.45 -6.93
N GLN A 98 22.23 -10.54 -6.42
CA GLN A 98 21.50 -10.55 -5.17
C GLN A 98 22.51 -10.33 -4.04
N THR A 99 22.37 -9.24 -3.29
CA THR A 99 23.23 -8.93 -2.16
C THR A 99 22.96 -9.95 -1.05
N SER A 100 23.74 -11.03 -1.03
CA SER A 100 23.73 -11.97 0.08
C SER A 100 24.23 -11.26 1.34
N SER A 101 23.31 -11.04 2.28
CA SER A 101 23.61 -10.68 3.66
C SER A 101 24.47 -11.78 4.28
N LYS A 102 25.79 -11.58 4.30
CA LYS A 102 26.69 -12.50 5.01
C LYS A 102 26.80 -12.05 6.47
N VAL A 103 25.89 -12.59 7.29
CA VAL A 103 26.09 -12.71 8.74
C VAL A 103 26.86 -14.00 9.03
N ARG A 104 27.72 -13.97 10.06
CA ARG A 104 28.57 -15.02 10.66
C ARG A 104 30.00 -15.04 10.10
N ARG A 105 31.05 -14.93 10.93
CA ARG A 105 31.25 -15.40 12.31
C ARG A 105 31.86 -14.33 13.20
#